data_AF-A0A1L3GRH3-F1
#
_entry.id   AF-A0A1L3GRH3-F1
#
_cell.length_a   1.000
_cell.length_b   1.000
_cell.length_c   1.000
_cell.angle_alpha   90.00
_cell.angle_beta   90.00
_cell.angle_gamma   90.00
#
_symmetry.space_group_name_H-M   'P 1'
#
loop_
_entity.id
_entity.type
_entity.pdbx_description
1 polymer ?
#
loop_
_entity_poly.entity_id
_entity_poly.type
_entity_poly.pdbx_seq_one_letter_code
_entity_poly.pdbx_strand_id
1 'polypeptide(L)'
;MAENKMSVYNDEKEKALTREETRAQNNYLSPAVDIYETEDGLVVMADLPGVDKSGLEINVEQGVLTLEAHASADVAADEISREFALRNFYRQFRLPDSIDANASNAVLKNGVLTLSLPRAAAAKPRRIEVTTH
;
A
#
# COMPACT_ATOMS: atom_id res chain seq x y z
N MET A 1 -38.73 20.85 -29.54
CA MET A 1 -38.78 20.02 -28.30
C MET A 1 -37.62 19.03 -28.28
N ALA A 2 -36.37 19.47 -28.36
CA ALA A 2 -35.21 18.55 -28.41
C ALA A 2 -33.94 19.10 -27.73
N GLU A 3 -34.06 20.10 -26.85
CA GLU A 3 -32.88 20.74 -26.24
C GLU A 3 -32.55 20.21 -24.83
N ASN A 4 -33.38 19.35 -24.24
CA ASN A 4 -33.19 18.93 -22.83
C ASN A 4 -32.60 17.52 -22.64
N LYS A 5 -32.16 16.84 -23.71
CA LYS A 5 -31.47 15.52 -23.59
C LYS A 5 -29.95 15.60 -23.55
N MET A 6 -29.37 16.73 -23.97
CA MET A 6 -27.91 16.89 -24.06
C MET A 6 -27.29 17.44 -22.76
N SER A 7 -28.06 18.18 -21.96
CA SER A 7 -27.65 18.68 -20.64
C SER A 7 -27.52 17.55 -19.61
N VAL A 8 -28.49 16.64 -19.56
CA VAL A 8 -28.47 15.48 -18.64
C VAL A 8 -27.33 14.51 -18.97
N TYR A 9 -26.95 14.39 -20.25
CA TYR A 9 -25.83 13.56 -20.70
C TYR A 9 -24.46 14.10 -20.25
N ASN A 10 -24.36 15.42 -20.04
CA ASN A 10 -23.13 16.05 -19.56
C ASN A 10 -22.99 15.93 -18.03
N ASP A 11 -24.09 16.00 -17.29
CA ASP A 11 -24.09 15.88 -15.82
C ASP A 11 -23.72 14.47 -15.32
N GLU A 12 -24.13 13.41 -16.02
CA GLU A 12 -23.69 12.04 -15.70
C GLU A 12 -22.21 11.81 -16.04
N LYS A 13 -21.69 12.48 -17.09
CA LYS A 13 -20.26 12.45 -17.43
C LYS A 13 -19.42 13.18 -16.39
N GLU A 14 -19.88 14.31 -15.86
CA GLU A 14 -19.19 15.02 -14.78
C GLU A 14 -19.24 14.29 -13.43
N LYS A 15 -20.35 13.59 -13.12
CA LYS A 15 -20.41 12.69 -11.96
C LYS A 15 -19.57 11.43 -12.11
N ALA A 16 -19.36 10.93 -13.34
CA ALA A 16 -18.39 9.87 -13.59
C ALA A 16 -16.93 10.34 -13.48
N LEU A 17 -16.67 11.65 -13.69
CA LEU A 17 -15.35 12.30 -13.56
C LEU A 17 -14.94 12.59 -12.10
N THR A 18 -15.78 12.29 -11.12
CA THR A 18 -15.44 12.34 -9.68
C THR A 18 -15.03 10.98 -9.11
N ARG A 19 -14.92 9.95 -9.96
CA ARG A 19 -14.26 8.70 -9.59
C ARG A 19 -12.76 8.92 -9.75
N GLU A 20 -12.06 9.04 -8.62
CA GLU A 20 -10.62 9.30 -8.52
C GLU A 20 -9.84 8.86 -9.75
N GLU A 21 -9.33 9.85 -10.48
CA GLU A 21 -8.43 9.72 -11.61
C GLU A 21 -7.06 9.19 -11.17
N THR A 22 -7.00 8.01 -10.56
CA THR A 22 -5.78 7.21 -10.43
C THR A 22 -5.45 6.59 -11.80
N ARG A 23 -5.29 7.47 -12.80
CA ARG A 23 -5.06 7.22 -14.23
C ARG A 23 -4.04 6.11 -14.50
N ALA A 24 -4.54 4.92 -14.84
CA ALA A 24 -4.52 4.33 -16.19
C ALA A 24 -3.21 4.27 -17.03
N GLN A 25 -2.03 4.65 -16.52
CA GLN A 25 -0.74 4.48 -17.23
C GLN A 25 0.31 3.66 -16.48
N ASN A 26 0.00 3.18 -15.26
CA ASN A 26 0.91 2.35 -14.50
C ASN A 26 0.24 0.99 -14.22
N ASN A 27 0.84 -0.08 -14.74
CA ASN A 27 0.34 -1.46 -14.76
C ASN A 27 0.48 -2.16 -13.38
N TYR A 28 -0.04 -1.54 -12.31
CA TYR A 28 0.18 -1.97 -10.93
C TYR A 28 -0.99 -2.80 -10.41
N LEU A 29 -0.66 -3.87 -9.69
CA LEU A 29 -1.62 -4.66 -8.92
C LEU A 29 -1.62 -4.21 -7.46
N SER A 30 -2.76 -4.38 -6.80
CA SER A 30 -2.83 -4.29 -5.35
C SER A 30 -2.38 -5.65 -4.77
N PRO A 31 -1.23 -5.72 -4.05
CA PRO A 31 -0.76 -6.97 -3.46
C PRO A 31 -1.74 -7.45 -2.38
N ALA A 32 -1.80 -8.76 -2.12
CA ALA A 32 -2.49 -9.27 -0.94
C ALA A 32 -1.72 -8.84 0.32
N VAL A 33 -2.44 -8.41 1.36
CA VAL A 33 -1.83 -7.85 2.57
C VAL A 33 -2.59 -8.26 3.83
N ASP A 34 -1.82 -8.66 4.83
CA ASP A 34 -2.27 -8.84 6.21
C ASP A 34 -1.72 -7.71 7.08
N ILE A 35 -2.57 -7.19 7.96
CA ILE A 35 -2.22 -6.13 8.91
C ILE A 35 -2.73 -6.53 10.30
N TYR A 36 -1.84 -6.51 11.28
CA TYR A 36 -2.21 -6.81 12.66
C TYR A 36 -1.37 -6.01 13.66
N GLU A 37 -1.93 -5.82 14.84
CA GLU A 37 -1.24 -5.19 15.96
C GLU A 37 -0.54 -6.23 16.84
N THR A 38 0.55 -5.79 17.44
CA THR A 38 1.32 -6.47 18.49
C THR A 38 1.43 -5.52 19.69
N GLU A 39 2.02 -6.00 20.78
CA GLU A 39 2.33 -5.15 21.94
C GLU A 39 3.26 -3.98 21.55
N ASP A 40 4.20 -4.24 20.64
CA ASP A 40 5.24 -3.29 20.23
C ASP A 40 4.77 -2.30 19.15
N GLY A 41 3.75 -2.66 18.35
CA GLY A 41 3.28 -1.83 17.24
C GLY A 41 2.47 -2.57 16.19
N LEU A 42 2.50 -2.08 14.96
CA LEU A 42 1.78 -2.62 13.81
C LEU A 42 2.72 -3.46 12.94
N VAL A 43 2.23 -4.57 12.41
CA VAL A 43 2.93 -5.36 11.41
C VAL A 43 2.09 -5.39 10.13
N VAL A 44 2.74 -5.13 9.00
CA VAL A 44 2.15 -5.23 7.65
C VAL A 44 2.92 -6.28 6.88
N MET A 45 2.21 -7.27 6.34
CA MET A 45 2.78 -8.32 5.48
C MET A 45 2.19 -8.23 4.09
N ALA A 46 3.02 -8.21 3.05
CA ALA A 46 2.57 -8.06 1.66
C ALA A 46 3.22 -9.08 0.72
N ASP A 47 2.40 -9.73 -0.11
CA ASP A 47 2.86 -10.63 -1.16
C ASP A 47 3.37 -9.83 -2.37
N LEU A 48 4.68 -9.92 -2.62
CA LEU A 48 5.43 -9.22 -3.66
C LEU A 48 6.34 -10.20 -4.44
N PRO A 49 5.79 -11.21 -5.12
CA PRO A 49 6.58 -12.19 -5.86
C PRO A 49 7.36 -11.53 -7.01
N GLY A 50 8.64 -11.91 -7.16
CA GLY A 50 9.52 -11.39 -8.21
C GLY A 50 10.06 -9.97 -7.97
N VAL A 51 9.80 -9.39 -6.80
CA VAL A 51 10.39 -8.11 -6.38
C VAL A 51 11.71 -8.38 -5.66
N ASP A 52 12.75 -7.64 -6.04
CA ASP A 52 14.02 -7.58 -5.33
C ASP A 52 14.10 -6.31 -4.46
N LYS A 53 15.16 -6.19 -3.67
CA LYS A 53 15.35 -5.01 -2.79
C LYS A 53 15.45 -3.70 -3.59
N SER A 54 16.07 -3.70 -4.76
CA SER A 54 16.23 -2.49 -5.59
C SER A 54 14.94 -2.04 -6.24
N GLY A 55 14.01 -2.96 -6.48
CA GLY A 55 12.68 -2.67 -7.01
C GLY A 55 11.66 -2.27 -5.95
N LEU A 56 12.01 -2.20 -4.66
CA LEU A 56 11.07 -1.93 -3.57
C LEU A 56 11.29 -0.54 -2.97
N GLU A 57 10.23 0.26 -2.97
CA GLU A 57 10.17 1.59 -2.36
C GLU A 57 9.04 1.66 -1.32
N ILE A 58 9.37 2.16 -0.13
CA ILE A 58 8.44 2.30 0.99
C ILE A 58 8.62 3.68 1.60
N ASN A 59 7.59 4.51 1.54
CA ASN A 59 7.62 5.87 2.06
C ASN A 59 6.43 6.13 2.99
N VAL A 60 6.62 7.01 3.97
CA VAL A 60 5.53 7.52 4.80
C VAL A 60 5.50 9.03 4.71
N GLU A 61 4.41 9.56 4.15
CA GLU A 61 4.18 10.99 4.04
C GLU A 61 2.81 11.35 4.59
N GLN A 62 2.74 12.36 5.46
CA GLN A 62 1.48 12.85 6.05
C GLN A 62 0.61 11.73 6.65
N GLY A 63 1.23 10.75 7.30
CA GLY A 63 0.55 9.59 7.89
C GLY A 63 0.08 8.53 6.89
N VAL A 64 0.47 8.64 5.61
CA VAL A 64 0.17 7.65 4.57
C VAL A 64 1.42 6.85 4.25
N LEU A 65 1.38 5.55 4.56
CA LEU A 65 2.37 4.57 4.10
C LEU A 65 2.07 4.23 2.64
N THR A 66 3.04 4.44 1.76
CA THR A 66 3.01 4.05 0.35
C THR A 66 4.02 2.94 0.12
N LEU A 67 3.53 1.84 -0.45
CA LEU A 67 4.30 0.69 -0.91
C LEU A 67 4.27 0.68 -2.43
N GLU A 68 5.43 0.85 -3.05
CA GLU A 68 5.60 0.72 -4.49
C GLU A 68 6.67 -0.33 -4.78
N ALA A 69 6.38 -1.27 -5.67
CA ALA A 69 7.28 -2.36 -5.97
C ALA A 69 7.30 -2.72 -7.45
N HIS A 70 8.49 -2.91 -7.99
CA HIS A 70 8.76 -3.30 -9.36
C HIS A 70 9.32 -4.70 -9.39
N ALA A 71 8.59 -5.62 -10.03
CA ALA A 71 9.05 -6.98 -10.19
C ALA A 71 9.87 -7.10 -11.48
N SER A 72 11.01 -7.79 -11.41
CA SER A 72 11.93 -8.01 -12.52
C SER A 72 12.08 -9.50 -12.82
N ALA A 73 12.11 -9.85 -14.11
CA ALA A 73 12.42 -11.20 -14.58
C ALA A 73 13.29 -11.10 -15.82
N ASP A 74 14.26 -12.00 -15.90
CA ASP A 74 15.03 -12.20 -17.11
C ASP A 74 14.14 -12.83 -18.18
N VAL A 75 13.95 -12.11 -19.29
CA VAL A 75 13.24 -12.62 -20.45
C VAL A 75 14.19 -13.47 -21.27
N ALA A 76 13.87 -14.75 -21.44
CA ALA A 76 14.59 -15.61 -22.38
C ALA A 76 14.24 -15.24 -23.83
N ALA A 77 15.25 -15.23 -24.71
CA ALA A 77 15.08 -14.84 -26.12
C ALA A 77 14.19 -15.82 -26.92
N ASP A 78 14.13 -17.09 -26.51
CA ASP A 78 13.43 -18.18 -27.21
C ASP A 78 12.21 -18.70 -26.42
N GLU A 79 11.38 -17.79 -25.91
CA GLU A 79 10.20 -18.16 -25.12
C GLU A 79 9.08 -18.75 -25.99
N ILE A 80 8.68 -20.00 -25.70
CA ILE A 80 7.64 -20.73 -26.44
C ILE A 80 6.22 -20.31 -26.01
N SER A 81 6.02 -19.99 -24.72
CA SER A 81 4.75 -19.49 -24.17
C SER A 81 5.00 -18.75 -22.86
N ARG A 82 4.24 -17.68 -22.61
CA ARG A 82 4.28 -16.88 -21.39
C ARG A 82 2.89 -16.80 -20.76
N GLU A 83 2.68 -17.54 -19.69
CA GLU A 83 1.44 -17.46 -18.89
C GLU A 83 1.64 -16.65 -17.59
N PHE A 84 2.87 -16.67 -17.07
CA PHE A 84 3.28 -15.90 -15.91
C PHE A 84 3.93 -14.60 -16.37
N ALA A 85 3.30 -13.47 -16.04
CA ALA A 85 3.85 -12.16 -16.33
C ALA A 85 3.95 -11.35 -15.05
N LEU A 86 5.15 -10.86 -14.76
CA LEU A 86 5.39 -10.02 -13.60
C LEU A 86 4.57 -8.73 -13.69
N ARG A 87 4.23 -8.21 -12.52
CA ARG A 87 3.44 -7.00 -12.34
C ARG A 87 4.12 -6.14 -11.30
N ASN A 88 3.99 -4.83 -11.47
CA ASN A 88 4.37 -3.91 -10.42
C ASN A 88 3.25 -3.91 -9.37
N PHE A 89 3.58 -3.55 -8.13
CA PHE A 89 2.64 -3.54 -7.01
C PHE A 89 2.59 -2.16 -6.38
N TYR A 90 1.37 -1.68 -6.11
CA TYR A 90 1.16 -0.39 -5.47
C TYR A 90 0.09 -0.52 -4.41
N ARG A 91 0.37 -0.02 -3.21
CA ARG A 91 -0.63 0.03 -2.14
C ARG A 91 -0.37 1.17 -1.17
N GLN A 92 -1.45 1.73 -0.64
CA GLN A 92 -1.38 2.77 0.38
C GLN A 92 -2.22 2.42 1.60
N PHE A 93 -1.74 2.85 2.76
CA PHE A 93 -2.40 2.69 4.05
C PHE A 93 -2.30 3.97 4.86
N ARG A 94 -3.36 4.35 5.56
CA ARG A 94 -3.24 5.35 6.63
C ARG A 94 -2.70 4.68 7.88
N LEU A 95 -1.65 5.25 8.43
CA LEU A 95 -1.10 4.84 9.70
C LEU A 95 -1.80 5.61 10.84
N PRO A 96 -2.06 4.96 11.98
CA PRO A 96 -2.46 5.66 13.20
C PRO A 96 -1.35 6.60 13.67
N ASP A 97 -1.73 7.74 14.29
CA ASP A 97 -0.78 8.71 14.88
C ASP A 97 0.09 8.12 16.01
N SER A 98 -0.31 6.96 16.54
CA SER A 98 0.42 6.23 17.57
C SER A 98 1.63 5.45 17.04
N ILE A 99 1.85 5.41 15.73
CA ILE A 99 2.94 4.69 15.07
C ILE A 99 4.12 5.62 14.78
N ASP A 100 5.32 5.18 15.10
CA ASP A 100 6.57 5.87 14.74
C ASP A 100 7.18 5.23 13.49
N ALA A 101 6.89 5.84 12.34
CA ALA A 101 7.43 5.41 11.06
C ALA A 101 8.96 5.56 10.94
N ASN A 102 9.59 6.46 11.70
CA ASN A 102 11.05 6.68 11.61
C ASN A 102 11.85 5.52 12.22
N ALA A 103 11.25 4.80 13.16
CA ALA A 103 11.83 3.61 13.78
C ALA A 103 11.39 2.30 13.10
N SER A 104 10.83 2.39 11.89
CA SER A 104 10.35 1.23 11.15
C SER A 104 11.47 0.32 10.64
N ASN A 105 11.14 -0.96 10.47
CA ASN A 105 12.03 -1.95 9.87
C ASN A 105 11.30 -2.76 8.81
N ALA A 106 11.97 -3.05 7.69
CA ALA A 106 11.40 -3.79 6.56
C ALA A 106 12.28 -4.99 6.20
N VAL A 107 11.65 -6.16 6.02
CA VAL A 107 12.32 -7.40 5.60
C VAL A 107 11.57 -7.99 4.41
N LEU A 108 12.27 -8.19 3.30
CA LEU A 108 11.76 -8.91 2.13
C LEU A 108 12.38 -10.30 2.07
N LYS A 109 11.56 -11.34 2.18
CA LYS A 109 12.03 -12.74 2.15
C LYS A 109 11.04 -13.61 1.38
N ASN A 110 11.55 -14.40 0.43
CA ASN A 110 10.76 -15.34 -0.37
C ASN A 110 9.53 -14.69 -1.06
N GLY A 111 9.69 -13.45 -1.55
CA GLY A 111 8.61 -12.71 -2.18
C GLY A 111 7.54 -12.17 -1.21
N VAL A 112 7.80 -12.16 0.10
CA VAL A 112 6.91 -11.57 1.11
C VAL A 112 7.64 -10.44 1.83
N LEU A 113 7.07 -9.25 1.79
CA LEU A 113 7.51 -8.11 2.60
C LEU A 113 6.88 -8.21 3.99
N THR A 114 7.67 -8.03 5.03
CA THR A 114 7.23 -7.81 6.41
C THR A 114 7.75 -6.45 6.88
N LEU A 115 6.83 -5.54 7.18
CA LEU A 115 7.11 -4.21 7.69
C LEU A 115 6.67 -4.14 9.16
N SER A 116 7.63 -3.88 10.04
CA SER A 116 7.41 -3.68 11.47
C SER A 116 7.42 -2.18 11.78
N LEU A 117 6.31 -1.69 12.31
CA LEU A 117 6.05 -0.29 12.59
C LEU A 117 5.82 -0.10 14.10
N PRO A 118 6.84 0.30 14.87
CA PRO A 118 6.70 0.38 16.32
C PRO A 118 5.76 1.51 16.75
N ARG A 119 5.19 1.39 17.95
CA ARG A 119 4.46 2.50 18.58
C ARG A 119 5.43 3.61 18.94
N ALA A 120 4.99 4.85 18.74
CA ALA A 120 5.66 6.03 19.27
C ALA A 120 5.82 5.90 20.79
N ALA A 121 6.96 6.32 21.33
CA ALA A 121 7.24 6.23 22.76
C ALA A 121 6.17 6.89 23.63
N ALA A 122 5.58 7.99 23.14
CA ALA A 122 4.49 8.71 23.82
C ALA A 122 3.15 7.94 23.83
N ALA A 123 2.94 7.02 22.88
CA ALA A 123 1.73 6.22 22.74
C ALA A 123 1.80 4.86 23.45
N LYS A 124 2.94 4.53 24.08
CA LYS A 124 3.04 3.31 24.90
C LYS A 124 2.08 3.43 26.10
N PRO A 125 1.31 2.37 26.41
CA PRO A 125 0.35 2.39 27.50
C PRO A 125 1.05 2.69 28.82
N ARG A 126 0.54 3.67 29.57
CA ARG A 126 1.02 4.00 30.92
C ARG A 126 0.16 3.30 31.95
N ARG A 127 0.79 2.61 32.88
CA ARG A 127 0.08 2.06 34.05
C ARG A 127 -0.26 3.21 34.99
N ILE A 128 -1.54 3.31 35.36
CA ILE A 128 -1.99 4.22 36.41
C ILE A 128 -2.05 3.40 37.71
N GLU A 129 -1.23 3.77 38.69
CA GLU A 129 -1.31 3.17 40.03
C GLU A 129 -2.46 3.82 40.81
N VAL A 130 -3.30 2.99 41.42
CA VAL A 130 -4.40 3.44 42.28
C VAL A 130 -3.91 3.39 43.73
N THR A 131 -3.78 4.54 44.36
CA THR A 131 -3.44 4.67 45.80
C THR A 131 -4.69 4.95 46.62
N THR A 132 -4.92 4.16 47.67
CA THR A 132 -5.99 4.36 48.67
C THR A 132 -5.38 4.87 49.97
N HIS A 133 -6.07 5.78 50.66
CA HIS A 133 -5.73 6.24 52.01
C HIS A 133 -6.56 5.49 53.06
#